data_AF-A0A1F9HWA5-F1
#
_entry.id   AF-A0A1F9HWA5-F1
#
_cell.length_a   1.000
_cell.length_b   1.000
_cell.length_c   1.000
_cell.angle_alpha   90.00
_cell.angle_beta   90.00
_cell.angle_gamma   90.00
#
_symmetry.space_group_name_H-M   'P 1'
#
loop_
_entity.id
_entity.type
_entity.pdbx_description
1 polymer ?
#
loop_
_entity_poly.entity_id
_entity_poly.type
_entity_poly.pdbx_seq_one_letter_code
_entity_poly.pdbx_strand_id
1 'polypeptide(L)' 'MKRITATDTLELSIPERIQLVEDIWDTISAKASSVELTDKEKKTIDARLEKYHQNPELGSPWVEVYKRIASRQ' A
#
# COMPACT_ATOMS: atom_id res chain seq x y z
N MET A 1 -8.24 28.22 2.56
CA MET A 1 -7.59 27.06 3.21
C MET A 1 -6.10 27.16 3.02
N LYS A 2 -5.30 26.97 4.07
CA LYS A 2 -3.84 26.96 3.96
C LYS A 2 -3.41 25.68 3.25
N ARG A 3 -2.60 25.79 2.18
CA ARG A 3 -1.98 24.63 1.55
C ARG A 3 -0.83 24.17 2.42
N ILE A 4 -0.87 22.92 2.85
CA ILE A 4 0.23 22.23 3.53
C ILE A 4 0.94 21.40 2.47
N THR A 5 2.26 21.47 2.45
CA THR A 5 3.15 20.72 1.57
C THR A 5 3.90 19.65 2.38
N ALA A 6 4.43 18.63 1.72
CA ALA A 6 5.21 17.61 2.40
C ALA A 6 6.43 18.20 3.14
N THR A 7 7.01 19.29 2.61
CA THR A 7 8.14 20.01 3.20
C THR A 7 7.80 20.60 4.57
N ASP A 8 6.53 20.93 4.85
CA ASP A 8 6.11 21.45 6.15
C ASP A 8 6.19 20.39 7.27
N THR A 9 6.35 19.11 6.91
CA THR A 9 6.48 17.98 7.86
C THR A 9 7.93 17.65 8.20
N LEU A 10 8.91 18.37 7.64
CA LEU A 10 10.34 18.08 7.84
C LEU A 10 10.80 18.32 9.29
N GLU A 11 10.12 19.20 10.03
CA GLU A 11 10.35 19.44 11.46
C GLU A 11 9.93 18.25 12.35
N LEU A 12 9.09 17.35 11.82
CA LEU A 12 8.72 16.12 12.51
C LEU A 12 9.84 15.08 12.40
N SER A 13 9.97 14.21 13.41
CA SER A 13 10.83 13.03 13.31
C SER A 13 10.31 12.03 12.26
N ILE A 14 11.16 11.08 11.84
CA ILE A 14 10.74 10.02 10.89
C ILE A 14 9.50 9.24 11.40
N PRO A 15 9.46 8.78 12.66
CA PRO A 15 8.26 8.10 13.18
C PRO A 15 7.01 8.97 13.12
N GLU A 16 7.11 10.25 13.47
CA GLU A 16 5.97 11.18 13.43
C GLU A 16 5.48 11.43 12.00
N ARG A 17 6.40 11.50 11.02
CA ARG A 17 6.00 11.58 9.61
C ARG A 17 5.29 10.32 9.13
N ILE A 18 5.74 9.14 9.57
CA ILE A 18 5.08 7.88 9.24
C ILE A 18 3.67 7.85 9.83
N GLN A 19 3.53 8.22 11.11
CA GLN A 19 2.22 8.32 11.76
C GLN A 19 1.31 9.31 11.04
N LEU A 20 1.82 10.48 10.66
CA LEU A 20 1.02 11.46 9.93
C LEU A 20 0.55 10.94 8.57
N VAL A 21 1.38 10.17 7.86
CA VAL A 21 0.97 9.51 6.60
C VAL A 21 -0.15 8.51 6.86
N GLU A 22 -0.05 7.71 7.92
CA GLU A 22 -1.10 6.77 8.33
C GLU A 22 -2.41 7.49 8.69
N ASP A 23 -2.34 8.52 9.55
CA ASP A 23 -3.51 9.30 9.94
C ASP A 23 -4.21 9.95 8.73
N ILE A 24 -3.43 10.51 7.79
CA ILE A 24 -3.98 11.04 6.53
C ILE A 24 -4.65 9.92 5.74
N TRP A 25 -3.99 8.76 5.61
CA TRP A 25 -4.54 7.61 4.90
C TRP A 25 -5.85 7.11 5.52
N ASP A 26 -5.95 7.09 6.84
CA ASP A 26 -7.18 6.74 7.56
C ASP A 26 -8.32 7.71 7.24
N THR A 27 -8.05 9.02 7.16
CA THR A 27 -9.08 9.99 6.78
C THR A 27 -9.58 9.81 5.35
N ILE A 28 -8.70 9.38 4.44
CA ILE A 28 -9.04 9.10 3.05
C ILE A 28 -9.86 7.82 2.99
N SER A 29 -9.40 6.75 3.63
CA SER A 29 -10.07 5.45 3.62
C SER A 29 -11.47 5.50 4.25
N ALA A 30 -11.64 6.27 5.33
CA ALA A 30 -12.93 6.44 6.00
C ALA A 30 -13.97 7.16 5.13
N LYS A 31 -13.53 7.96 4.15
CA LYS A 31 -14.39 8.70 3.22
C LYS A 31 -14.43 8.09 1.82
N ALA A 32 -13.54 7.14 1.54
CA ALA A 32 -13.51 6.45 0.27
C ALA A 32 -14.75 5.56 0.19
N SER A 33 -15.67 5.90 -0.72
CA SER A 33 -16.64 4.93 -1.22
C SER A 33 -15.87 3.68 -1.66
N SER A 34 -16.41 2.50 -1.39
CA SER A 34 -15.78 1.24 -1.83
C SER A 34 -15.35 1.40 -3.28
N VAL A 35 -14.05 1.23 -3.56
CA VAL A 35 -13.58 1.20 -4.94
C VAL A 35 -14.23 -0.01 -5.59
N GLU A 36 -15.24 0.24 -6.43
CA GLU A 36 -15.93 -0.84 -7.11
C GLU A 36 -14.96 -1.50 -8.09
N LEU A 37 -14.60 -2.74 -7.76
CA LEU A 37 -13.84 -3.57 -8.68
C LEU A 37 -14.77 -4.07 -9.78
N THR A 38 -14.31 -3.98 -11.01
CA THR A 38 -14.95 -4.64 -12.14
C THR A 38 -14.93 -6.16 -11.93
N ASP A 39 -15.87 -6.88 -12.56
CA ASP A 39 -15.91 -8.35 -12.47
C ASP A 39 -14.62 -9.01 -12.96
N LYS A 40 -13.94 -8.37 -13.93
CA LYS A 40 -12.64 -8.82 -14.42
C LYS A 40 -11.54 -8.72 -13.37
N GLU A 41 -11.52 -7.62 -12.60
CA GLU A 41 -10.57 -7.43 -11.51
C GLU A 41 -10.84 -8.41 -10.36
N LYS A 42 -12.10 -8.57 -9.96
CA LYS A 42 -12.51 -9.56 -8.94
C LYS A 42 -12.05 -10.97 -9.33
N LYS A 43 -12.37 -11.41 -10.55
CA LYS A 43 -11.95 -12.72 -11.06
C LYS A 43 -10.42 -12.90 -11.06
N THR A 44 -9.68 -11.83 -11.32
CA THR A 44 -8.21 -11.87 -11.28
C THR A 44 -7.69 -12.05 -9.86
N ILE A 45 -8.29 -11.37 -8.89
CA ILE A 45 -7.94 -11.49 -7.47
C ILE A 45 -8.28 -12.90 -6.97
N ASP A 46 -9.49 -13.39 -7.23
CA ASP A 46 -9.93 -14.73 -6.83
C ASP A 46 -9.00 -15.82 -7.38
N ALA A 47 -8.64 -15.73 -8.66
CA ALA A 47 -7.71 -16.67 -9.29
C ALA A 47 -6.29 -16.61 -8.69
N ARG A 48 -5.83 -15.43 -8.25
CA ARG A 48 -4.51 -15.29 -7.60
C ARG A 48 -4.53 -15.80 -6.16
N LEU A 49 -5.62 -15.57 -5.44
CA LEU A 49 -5.82 -16.10 -4.09
C LEU A 49 -5.89 -17.62 -4.09
N GLU A 50 -6.65 -18.20 -5.02
CA GLU A 50 -6.76 -19.66 -5.14
C GLU A 50 -5.39 -20.30 -5.42
N LYS A 51 -4.60 -19.72 -6.35
CA LYS A 51 -3.23 -20.19 -6.60
C LYS A 51 -2.35 -20.13 -5.36
N TYR A 52 -2.46 -19.05 -4.57
CA TYR A 52 -1.71 -18.92 -3.32
C TYR A 52 -2.16 -19.95 -2.27
N HIS A 53 -3.46 -20.21 -2.13
CA HIS A 53 -3.96 -21.25 -1.22
C HIS A 53 -3.49 -22.65 -1.61
N GLN A 54 -3.42 -22.94 -2.91
CA GLN A 54 -2.91 -24.21 -3.42
C GLN A 54 -1.39 -24.33 -3.25
N ASN A 55 -0.65 -23.23 -3.34
CA ASN A 55 0.79 -23.20 -3.16
C ASN A 55 1.25 -21.88 -2.50
N PRO A 56 1.37 -21.86 -1.17
CA PRO A 56 1.78 -20.66 -0.42
C PRO A 56 3.19 -20.15 -0.78
N GLU A 57 4.04 -21.01 -1.33
CA GLU A 57 5.42 -20.69 -1.73
C GLU A 57 5.49 -19.95 -3.09
N LEU A 58 4.35 -19.71 -3.77
CA LEU A 58 4.31 -18.93 -5.01
C LEU A 58 4.69 -17.46 -4.83
N GLY A 59 4.61 -16.95 -3.60
CA GLY A 59 5.01 -15.59 -3.24
C GLY A 59 6.49 -15.48 -2.91
N SER A 60 7.03 -14.27 -2.91
CA SER A 60 8.32 -13.98 -2.28
C SER A 60 8.11 -13.18 -1.01
N PRO A 61 8.85 -13.45 0.08
CA PRO A 61 8.87 -12.59 1.25
C PRO A 61 9.21 -11.14 0.87
N TRP A 62 8.61 -10.17 1.56
CA TRP A 62 8.82 -8.75 1.28
C TRP A 62 10.30 -8.35 1.23
N VAL A 63 11.12 -8.90 2.13
CA VAL A 63 12.57 -8.63 2.18
C VAL A 63 13.26 -8.98 0.86
N GLU A 64 12.88 -10.09 0.23
CA GLU A 64 13.45 -10.52 -1.05
C GLU A 64 12.95 -9.67 -2.22
N VAL A 65 11.66 -9.31 -2.19
CA VAL A 65 11.07 -8.40 -3.18
C VAL A 65 11.78 -7.05 -3.12
N TYR A 66 11.94 -6.50 -1.92
CA TYR A 66 12.63 -5.24 -1.68
C TYR A 66 14.07 -5.27 -2.19
N LYS A 67 14.84 -6.30 -1.83
CA LYS A 67 16.21 -6.49 -2.33
C LYS A 67 16.26 -6.49 -3.86
N ARG A 68 15.35 -7.20 -4.53
CA ARG A 68 15.29 -7.28 -5.99
C ARG A 68 14.91 -5.95 -6.66
N ILE A 69 14.07 -5.13 -6.01
CA ILE A 69 13.70 -3.80 -6.52
C ILE A 69 14.85 -2.81 -6.32
N ALA A 70 15.45 -2.79 -5.13
CA ALA A 70 16.55 -1.90 -4.79
C ALA A 70 17.82 -2.20 -5.61
N SER A 71 18.09 -3.47 -5.94
CA SER A 71 19.23 -3.86 -6.78
C SER A 71 19.07 -3.52 -8.27
N ARG A 72 17.88 -3.04 -8.70
CA ARG A 72 17.60 -2.64 -10.08
C ARG A 72 17.74 -1.13 -10.30
N GLN A 73 18.00 -0.37 -9.24
CA GLN A 73 18.25 1.07 -9.29
C GLN A 73 19.75 1.37 -9.25
#